data_AF-A0AB35FY20-F1
#
_entry.id   AF-A0AB35FY20-F1
#
_cell.length_a   1.000
_cell.length_b   1.000
_cell.length_c   1.000
_cell.angle_alpha   90.00
_cell.angle_beta   90.00
_cell.angle_gamma   90.00
#
_symmetry.space_group_name_H-M   'P 1'
#
loop_
_entity.id
_entity.type
_entity.pdbx_description
1 polymer ?
#
loop_
_entity_poly.entity_id
_entity_poly.type
_entity_poly.pdbx_seq_one_letter_code
_entity_poly.pdbx_strand_id
1 'polypeptide(L)'
;MSDLFVWLWILISIGFWVTLIMFIVNKLRKRSSKITWKTPLVLFVVGFAFLIVAAITTNNSGNTNQKITKKSSSVEKENLASSESTNTESTSGKASSAKPSLSEEDQDKQILADYTAKIQAQTPKSIASYNEKAKSNQDGMQGLAKLSTDEVSVLAGISTEGIEKMAKVMMVSGSGKQDTYNAYAAKLQDVYTAESQKIMDNYTTSAIGQ
;
A
#
# COMPACT_ATOMS: atom_id res chain seq x y z
N MET A 1 -2.55 -3.45 -38.58
CA MET A 1 -2.05 -4.64 -37.85
C MET A 1 -2.43 -4.60 -36.36
N SER A 2 -2.64 -3.43 -35.73
CA SER A 2 -3.00 -3.29 -34.31
C SER A 2 -4.41 -3.75 -33.93
N ASP A 3 -5.39 -3.67 -34.84
CA ASP A 3 -6.80 -3.87 -34.47
C ASP A 3 -7.18 -5.33 -34.25
N LEU A 4 -6.49 -6.27 -34.91
CA LEU A 4 -6.66 -7.71 -34.70
C LEU A 4 -6.17 -8.15 -33.31
N PHE A 5 -5.11 -7.52 -32.80
CA PHE A 5 -4.56 -7.85 -31.48
C PHE A 5 -5.44 -7.33 -30.33
N VAL A 6 -6.08 -6.17 -30.51
CA VAL A 6 -7.04 -5.63 -29.53
C VAL A 6 -8.28 -6.52 -29.45
N TRP A 7 -8.81 -6.96 -30.59
CA TRP A 7 -9.92 -7.93 -30.63
C TRP A 7 -9.57 -9.27 -29.97
N LEU A 8 -8.34 -9.76 -30.18
CA LEU A 8 -7.87 -11.00 -29.54
C LEU A 8 -7.77 -10.87 -28.02
N TRP A 9 -7.31 -9.71 -27.53
CA TRP A 9 -7.25 -9.41 -26.09
C TRP A 9 -8.62 -9.31 -25.44
N ILE A 10 -9.59 -8.71 -26.14
CA ILE A 10 -10.98 -8.59 -25.68
C ILE A 10 -11.63 -9.98 -25.56
N LEU A 11 -11.42 -10.87 -26.52
CA LEU A 11 -11.93 -12.24 -26.48
C LEU A 11 -11.36 -13.05 -25.31
N ILE A 12 -10.06 -12.89 -25.04
CA ILE A 12 -9.38 -13.53 -23.89
C ILE A 12 -9.95 -13.00 -22.56
N SER A 13 -10.17 -11.69 -22.46
CA SER A 13 -10.74 -11.06 -21.26
C SER A 13 -12.18 -11.49 -21.00
N ILE A 14 -13.00 -11.61 -22.04
CA ILE A 14 -14.40 -12.06 -21.93
C ILE A 14 -14.45 -13.53 -21.46
N GLY A 15 -13.61 -14.39 -22.03
CA GLY A 15 -13.50 -15.79 -21.60
C GLY A 15 -13.13 -15.91 -20.11
N PHE A 16 -12.18 -15.08 -19.66
CA PHE A 16 -11.80 -15.04 -18.25
C PHE A 16 -12.97 -14.61 -17.34
N TRP A 17 -13.68 -13.54 -17.69
CA TRP A 17 -14.83 -13.06 -16.91
C TRP A 17 -15.99 -14.05 -16.84
N VAL A 18 -16.31 -14.75 -17.94
CA VAL A 18 -17.37 -15.78 -17.94
C VAL A 18 -17.00 -16.94 -17.01
N THR A 19 -15.73 -17.38 -17.03
CA THR A 19 -15.27 -18.43 -16.11
C THR A 19 -15.28 -17.97 -14.65
N LEU A 20 -14.95 -16.71 -14.37
CA LEU A 20 -14.98 -16.13 -13.02
C LEU A 20 -16.41 -16.03 -12.47
N ILE A 21 -17.35 -15.55 -13.29
CA ILE A 21 -18.77 -15.46 -12.93
C ILE A 21 -19.33 -16.87 -12.68
N MET A 22 -19.06 -17.83 -13.58
CA MET A 22 -19.51 -19.21 -13.41
C MET A 22 -18.88 -19.86 -12.17
N PHE A 23 -17.63 -19.53 -11.86
CA PHE A 23 -16.93 -19.98 -10.67
C PHE A 23 -17.56 -19.43 -9.37
N ILE A 24 -17.90 -18.14 -9.33
CA ILE A 24 -18.59 -17.48 -8.20
C ILE A 24 -19.98 -18.08 -8.01
N VAL A 25 -20.76 -18.21 -9.08
CA VAL A 25 -22.10 -18.82 -9.02
C VAL A 25 -22.03 -20.28 -8.57
N ASN A 26 -21.02 -21.03 -9.02
CA ASN A 26 -20.80 -22.42 -8.60
C ASN A 26 -20.37 -22.52 -7.12
N LYS A 27 -19.52 -21.60 -6.63
CA LYS A 27 -19.10 -21.51 -5.22
C LYS A 27 -20.28 -21.19 -4.30
N LEU A 28 -21.19 -20.32 -4.74
CA LEU A 28 -22.36 -19.91 -3.97
C LEU A 28 -23.49 -20.97 -3.99
N ARG A 29 -23.62 -21.75 -5.07
CA ARG A 29 -24.74 -22.69 -5.26
C ARG A 29 -24.44 -24.14 -4.83
N LYS A 30 -23.25 -24.46 -4.31
CA LYS A 30 -22.86 -25.83 -3.85
C LYS A 30 -23.26 -26.94 -4.85
N ARG A 31 -23.18 -26.69 -6.16
CA ARG A 31 -23.40 -27.75 -7.16
C ARG A 31 -22.07 -28.39 -7.52
N SER A 32 -22.05 -29.73 -7.50
CA SER A 32 -20.91 -30.56 -7.88
C SER A 32 -20.66 -30.49 -9.39
N SER A 33 -20.03 -29.43 -9.86
CA SER A 33 -19.46 -29.41 -11.20
C SER A 33 -18.12 -30.15 -11.20
N LYS A 34 -17.85 -30.91 -12.28
CA LYS A 34 -16.62 -31.68 -12.48
C LYS A 34 -15.38 -30.79 -12.75
N ILE A 35 -15.52 -29.46 -12.63
CA ILE A 35 -14.45 -28.48 -12.88
C ILE A 35 -13.67 -28.32 -11.57
N THR A 36 -12.49 -28.93 -11.50
CA THR A 36 -11.64 -28.85 -10.32
C THR A 36 -11.04 -27.45 -10.19
N TRP A 37 -10.87 -26.94 -8.96
CA TRP A 37 -10.25 -25.62 -8.70
C TRP A 37 -8.86 -25.45 -9.33
N LYS A 38 -8.20 -26.55 -9.72
CA LYS A 38 -6.90 -26.54 -10.41
C LYS A 38 -7.00 -26.16 -11.90
N THR A 39 -8.16 -26.35 -12.52
CA THR A 39 -8.41 -26.06 -13.94
C THR A 39 -8.22 -24.58 -14.31
N PRO A 40 -8.75 -23.59 -13.56
CA PRO A 40 -8.46 -22.18 -13.86
C PRO A 40 -6.99 -21.80 -13.64
N LEU A 41 -6.31 -22.42 -12.68
CA LEU A 41 -4.87 -22.18 -12.43
C LEU A 41 -4.01 -22.71 -13.59
N VAL A 42 -4.32 -23.90 -14.12
CA VAL A 42 -3.61 -24.47 -15.28
C VAL A 42 -3.86 -23.65 -16.54
N LEU A 43 -5.10 -23.19 -16.78
CA LEU A 43 -5.40 -22.30 -17.92
C LEU A 43 -4.64 -20.96 -17.83
N PHE A 44 -4.51 -20.41 -16.62
CA PHE A 44 -3.73 -19.18 -16.41
C PHE A 44 -2.24 -19.37 -16.71
N VAL A 45 -1.64 -20.48 -16.26
CA VAL A 45 -0.21 -20.79 -16.51
C VAL A 45 0.04 -21.08 -18.00
N VAL A 46 -0.84 -21.81 -18.67
CA VAL A 46 -0.73 -22.07 -20.11
C VAL A 46 -0.90 -20.79 -20.93
N GLY A 47 -1.79 -19.88 -20.53
CA GLY A 47 -1.94 -18.55 -21.13
C GLY A 47 -0.68 -17.68 -20.97
N PHE A 48 -0.01 -17.74 -19.83
CA PHE A 48 1.23 -17.01 -19.57
C PHE A 48 2.41 -17.55 -20.41
N ALA A 49 2.48 -18.87 -20.61
CA ALA A 49 3.52 -19.50 -21.43
C ALA A 49 3.43 -19.08 -22.92
N PHE A 50 2.23 -18.85 -23.46
CA PHE A 50 2.05 -18.35 -24.83
C PHE A 50 2.50 -16.89 -25.00
N LEU A 51 2.50 -16.07 -23.94
CA LEU A 51 2.95 -14.67 -23.97
C LEU A 51 4.50 -14.58 -24.05
N ILE A 52 5.22 -15.52 -23.44
CA ILE A 52 6.69 -15.56 -23.44
C ILE A 52 7.24 -15.91 -24.82
N VAL A 53 6.56 -16.77 -25.60
CA VAL A 53 7.02 -17.18 -26.93
C VAL A 53 6.90 -16.05 -27.97
N ALA A 54 5.89 -15.17 -27.84
CA ALA A 54 5.72 -14.02 -28.74
C ALA A 54 6.75 -12.89 -28.51
N ALA A 55 7.36 -12.82 -27.32
CA ALA A 55 8.37 -11.81 -26.99
C ALA A 55 9.79 -12.16 -27.50
N ILE A 56 10.05 -13.41 -27.91
CA ILE A 56 11.39 -13.87 -28.31
C ILE A 56 11.64 -13.76 -29.83
N THR A 57 10.60 -13.65 -30.67
CA THR A 57 10.77 -13.64 -32.15
C THR A 57 10.87 -12.26 -32.80
N THR A 58 10.94 -11.17 -32.05
CA THR A 58 11.25 -9.85 -32.61
C THR A 58 12.37 -9.17 -31.85
N ASN A 59 13.62 -9.56 -32.14
CA ASN A 59 14.79 -8.68 -32.03
C ASN A 59 16.02 -9.34 -32.66
N ASN A 60 16.20 -9.14 -33.96
CA ASN A 60 17.53 -9.18 -34.53
C ASN A 60 17.67 -8.27 -35.76
N SER A 61 18.83 -7.65 -35.85
CA SER A 61 19.39 -6.90 -36.98
C SER A 61 19.02 -5.42 -37.12
N GLY A 62 20.01 -4.55 -36.91
CA GLY A 62 19.93 -3.14 -37.31
C GLY A 62 20.80 -2.16 -36.51
N ASN A 63 22.09 -2.46 -36.34
CA ASN A 63 23.12 -1.57 -35.81
C ASN A 63 23.25 -0.28 -36.65
N THR A 64 23.31 0.90 -36.02
CA THR A 64 24.43 1.87 -36.12
C THR A 64 24.21 3.17 -35.32
N ASN A 65 25.14 3.39 -34.36
CA ASN A 65 25.84 4.64 -33.96
C ASN A 65 25.03 5.93 -33.67
N GLN A 66 25.29 6.76 -32.67
CA GLN A 66 26.40 7.11 -31.77
C GLN A 66 25.70 7.85 -30.58
N LYS A 67 26.17 7.96 -29.33
CA LYS A 67 27.45 8.54 -28.90
C LYS A 67 27.52 8.51 -27.35
N ILE A 68 28.66 8.05 -26.80
CA ILE A 68 29.33 8.47 -25.53
C ILE A 68 28.59 8.19 -24.19
N THR A 69 29.14 7.58 -23.12
CA THR A 69 30.45 6.97 -22.81
C THR A 69 30.35 6.13 -21.51
N LYS A 70 30.87 4.89 -21.55
CA LYS A 70 31.57 4.02 -20.55
C LYS A 70 31.57 4.46 -19.06
N LYS A 71 31.19 3.65 -18.03
CA LYS A 71 31.61 2.28 -17.58
C LYS A 71 33.13 2.23 -17.29
N SER A 72 33.72 1.74 -16.19
CA SER A 72 33.46 0.54 -15.37
C SER A 72 34.45 0.47 -14.17
N SER A 73 33.99 -0.05 -13.03
CA SER A 73 34.60 -1.10 -12.15
C SER A 73 36.11 -1.18 -11.81
N SER A 74 36.34 -1.34 -10.48
CA SER A 74 37.11 -2.42 -9.78
C SER A 74 38.56 -2.19 -9.27
N VAL A 75 38.74 -2.42 -7.94
CA VAL A 75 39.82 -3.18 -7.22
C VAL A 75 41.22 -2.52 -7.19
N GLU A 76 42.06 -2.47 -6.14
CA GLU A 76 42.14 -2.88 -4.72
C GLU A 76 43.57 -2.47 -4.25
N LYS A 77 43.80 -2.17 -2.96
CA LYS A 77 44.95 -2.62 -2.12
C LYS A 77 45.25 -1.77 -0.88
N GLU A 78 45.69 -2.53 0.12
CA GLU A 78 46.04 -2.29 1.51
C GLU A 78 47.23 -1.35 1.77
N ASN A 79 47.34 -0.84 3.02
CA ASN A 79 48.58 -0.97 3.78
C ASN A 79 48.35 -0.91 5.31
N LEU A 80 48.95 -1.87 6.03
CA LEU A 80 49.11 -1.99 7.49
C LEU A 80 50.56 -1.67 7.87
N ALA A 81 50.78 -0.97 8.99
CA ALA A 81 51.91 -1.17 9.93
C ALA A 81 51.61 -0.39 11.23
N SER A 82 51.25 -1.01 12.35
CA SER A 82 52.06 -1.76 13.34
C SER A 82 52.83 -0.88 14.32
N SER A 83 52.42 -0.88 15.60
CA SER A 83 53.31 -1.13 16.74
C SER A 83 52.51 -1.56 17.96
N GLU A 84 53.10 -2.49 18.69
CA GLU A 84 52.61 -3.35 19.76
C GLU A 84 52.80 -2.76 21.17
N SER A 85 51.97 -3.24 22.12
CA SER A 85 52.27 -3.65 23.53
C SER A 85 51.05 -3.37 24.43
N THR A 86 50.29 -4.35 24.95
CA THR A 86 50.53 -5.33 26.04
C THR A 86 49.70 -4.96 27.28
N ASN A 87 48.80 -5.89 27.66
CA ASN A 87 48.08 -6.07 28.95
C ASN A 87 47.16 -4.92 29.42
N THR A 88 45.91 -5.14 29.82
CA THR A 88 45.59 -5.86 31.06
C THR A 88 44.09 -6.15 31.12
N GLU A 89 43.75 -7.37 31.53
CA GLU A 89 42.44 -7.85 31.94
C GLU A 89 41.94 -7.12 33.19
N SER A 90 40.69 -6.63 33.20
CA SER A 90 39.75 -6.69 34.35
C SER A 90 38.65 -5.62 34.30
N THR A 91 37.41 -6.11 34.21
CA THR A 91 36.32 -5.80 35.15
C THR A 91 35.69 -4.40 35.21
N SER A 92 34.38 -4.42 34.96
CA SER A 92 33.33 -3.62 35.62
C SER A 92 33.20 -2.13 35.26
N GLY A 93 32.35 -1.91 34.25
CA GLY A 93 31.19 -1.02 34.28
C GLY A 93 31.24 0.33 35.00
N LYS A 94 30.95 1.40 34.26
CA LYS A 94 29.91 2.37 34.65
C LYS A 94 29.47 3.24 33.46
N ALA A 95 28.16 3.24 33.25
CA ALA A 95 27.31 4.34 32.77
C ALA A 95 27.63 4.95 31.38
N SER A 96 27.01 4.36 30.36
CA SER A 96 26.39 5.19 29.32
C SER A 96 24.94 5.44 29.73
N SER A 97 24.58 6.71 29.81
CA SER A 97 23.29 7.26 30.20
C SER A 97 22.14 6.74 29.34
N ALA A 98 21.43 5.72 29.83
CA ALA A 98 20.15 5.29 29.26
C ALA A 98 19.05 6.24 29.74
N LYS A 99 18.65 7.17 28.88
CA LYS A 99 17.32 7.82 28.96
C LYS A 99 16.27 6.70 28.94
N PRO A 100 15.22 6.70 29.78
CA PRO A 100 14.19 5.67 29.69
C PRO A 100 13.49 5.82 28.34
N SER A 101 13.80 4.93 27.39
CA SER A 101 12.98 4.82 26.17
C SER A 101 11.70 4.10 26.57
N LEU A 102 10.56 4.71 26.28
CA LEU A 102 9.25 4.07 26.41
C LEU A 102 9.24 2.71 25.70
N SER A 103 8.43 1.77 26.19
CA SER A 103 8.19 0.50 25.50
C SER A 103 7.62 0.74 24.10
N GLU A 104 7.84 -0.20 23.17
CA GLU A 104 7.20 -0.23 21.84
C GLU A 104 5.68 -0.01 21.97
N GLU A 105 5.05 -0.74 22.88
CA GLU A 105 3.60 -0.67 23.11
C GLU A 105 3.17 0.71 23.63
N ASP A 106 3.96 1.34 24.51
CA ASP A 106 3.63 2.66 25.06
C ASP A 106 3.77 3.76 24.00
N GLN A 107 4.76 3.63 23.12
CA GLN A 107 4.93 4.52 21.97
C GLN A 107 3.77 4.38 20.98
N ASP A 108 3.37 3.16 20.63
CA ASP A 108 2.23 2.91 19.73
C ASP A 108 0.91 3.37 20.33
N LYS A 109 0.70 3.20 21.65
CA LYS A 109 -0.46 3.77 22.37
C LYS A 109 -0.50 5.29 22.25
N GLN A 110 0.64 5.95 22.43
CA GLN A 110 0.71 7.40 22.33
C GLN A 110 0.42 7.87 20.90
N ILE A 111 0.98 7.20 19.89
CA ILE A 111 0.71 7.50 18.48
C ILE A 111 -0.78 7.29 18.17
N LEU A 112 -1.37 6.18 18.62
CA LEU A 112 -2.81 5.92 18.44
C LEU A 112 -3.65 7.05 19.02
N ALA A 113 -3.38 7.47 20.25
CA ALA A 113 -4.12 8.55 20.91
C ALA A 113 -3.97 9.89 20.17
N ASP A 114 -2.75 10.27 19.82
CA ASP A 114 -2.45 11.51 19.11
C ASP A 114 -3.16 11.58 17.75
N TYR A 115 -3.07 10.50 16.97
CA TYR A 115 -3.67 10.46 15.63
C TYR A 115 -5.18 10.26 15.67
N THR A 116 -5.71 9.58 16.68
CA THR A 116 -7.16 9.56 16.95
C THR A 116 -7.69 10.97 17.17
N ALA A 117 -7.03 11.75 18.04
CA ALA A 117 -7.43 13.13 18.31
C ALA A 117 -7.32 14.02 17.05
N LYS A 118 -6.28 13.84 16.23
CA LYS A 118 -6.12 14.57 14.97
C LYS A 118 -7.24 14.26 13.97
N ILE A 119 -7.58 12.98 13.77
CA ILE A 119 -8.67 12.57 12.88
C ILE A 119 -9.98 13.17 13.38
N GLN A 120 -10.31 12.97 14.67
CA GLN A 120 -11.56 13.47 15.27
C GLN A 120 -11.68 15.00 15.22
N ALA A 121 -10.58 15.73 15.39
CA ALA A 121 -10.57 17.20 15.27
C ALA A 121 -10.65 17.67 13.82
N GLN A 122 -10.17 16.87 12.86
CA GLN A 122 -10.22 17.17 11.44
C GLN A 122 -11.61 16.87 10.84
N THR A 123 -12.32 15.84 11.30
CA THR A 123 -13.66 15.47 10.80
C THR A 123 -14.62 16.66 10.70
N PRO A 124 -14.88 17.46 11.76
CA PRO A 124 -15.81 18.59 11.65
C PRO A 124 -15.31 19.67 10.69
N LYS A 125 -13.98 19.87 10.55
CA LYS A 125 -13.41 20.82 9.60
C LYS A 125 -13.62 20.36 8.16
N SER A 126 -13.45 19.07 7.90
CA SER A 126 -13.68 18.47 6.59
C SER A 126 -15.16 18.46 6.22
N ILE A 127 -16.07 18.22 7.17
CA ILE A 127 -17.52 18.38 6.95
C ILE A 127 -17.87 19.85 6.64
N ALA A 128 -17.32 20.81 7.38
CA ALA A 128 -17.55 22.23 7.11
C ALA A 128 -17.02 22.64 5.72
N SER A 129 -15.80 22.20 5.37
CA SER A 129 -15.20 22.42 4.05
C SER A 129 -16.04 21.83 2.93
N TYR A 130 -16.50 20.58 3.08
CA TYR A 130 -17.45 19.95 2.17
C TYR A 130 -18.71 20.81 2.00
N ASN A 131 -19.36 21.21 3.10
CA ASN A 131 -20.61 21.95 3.07
C ASN A 131 -20.46 23.33 2.40
N GLU A 132 -19.35 24.02 2.62
CA GLU A 132 -19.08 25.28 1.93
C GLU A 132 -18.90 25.08 0.42
N LYS A 133 -18.10 24.08 0.00
CA LYS A 133 -17.86 23.78 -1.42
C LYS A 133 -19.12 23.24 -2.12
N ALA A 134 -19.98 22.52 -1.41
CA ALA A 134 -21.20 21.94 -1.95
C ALA A 134 -22.23 23.01 -2.38
N LYS A 135 -22.25 24.19 -1.73
CA LYS A 135 -23.18 25.29 -2.07
C LYS A 135 -23.00 25.83 -3.49
N SER A 136 -21.78 25.78 -4.01
CA SER A 136 -21.42 26.25 -5.35
C SER A 136 -21.23 25.12 -6.36
N ASN A 137 -21.58 23.88 -5.99
CA ASN A 137 -21.44 22.72 -6.85
C ASN A 137 -22.40 22.80 -8.06
N GLN A 138 -21.86 22.68 -9.26
CA GLN A 138 -22.62 22.66 -10.52
C GLN A 138 -22.63 21.27 -11.18
N ASP A 139 -21.80 20.35 -10.71
CA ASP A 139 -21.62 19.01 -11.30
C ASP A 139 -22.60 17.97 -10.71
N GLY A 140 -23.69 18.45 -10.08
CA GLY A 140 -24.73 17.63 -9.47
C GLY A 140 -24.16 16.58 -8.49
N MET A 141 -24.76 15.38 -8.50
CA MET A 141 -24.38 14.28 -7.62
C MET A 141 -22.90 13.86 -7.78
N GLN A 142 -22.35 13.94 -9.00
CA GLN A 142 -20.96 13.57 -9.25
C GLN A 142 -19.98 14.54 -8.58
N GLY A 143 -20.26 15.85 -8.63
CA GLY A 143 -19.47 16.85 -7.93
C GLY A 143 -19.51 16.69 -6.42
N LEU A 144 -20.69 16.42 -5.85
CA LEU A 144 -20.84 16.13 -4.43
C LEU A 144 -20.04 14.88 -4.00
N ALA A 145 -20.11 13.79 -4.78
CA ALA A 145 -19.36 12.57 -4.49
C ALA A 145 -17.84 12.83 -4.54
N LYS A 146 -17.38 13.63 -5.49
CA LYS A 146 -15.98 14.04 -5.58
C LYS A 146 -15.55 14.85 -4.36
N LEU A 147 -16.33 15.85 -3.96
CA LEU A 147 -16.05 16.67 -2.77
C LEU A 147 -15.96 15.81 -1.50
N SER A 148 -16.89 14.85 -1.33
CA SER A 148 -16.86 13.90 -0.20
C SER A 148 -15.57 13.07 -0.19
N THR A 149 -15.19 12.54 -1.36
CA THR A 149 -13.96 11.73 -1.52
C THR A 149 -12.69 12.54 -1.25
N ASP A 150 -12.65 13.79 -1.72
CA ASP A 150 -11.52 14.71 -1.47
C ASP A 150 -11.36 14.96 0.03
N GLU A 151 -12.46 15.17 0.77
CA GLU A 151 -12.42 15.42 2.21
C GLU A 151 -12.12 14.15 3.03
N VAL A 152 -12.61 12.97 2.63
CA VAL A 152 -12.21 11.68 3.22
C VAL A 152 -10.70 11.44 3.04
N SER A 153 -10.13 11.84 1.90
CA SER A 153 -8.70 11.70 1.63
C SER A 153 -7.82 12.52 2.60
N VAL A 154 -8.33 13.63 3.13
CA VAL A 154 -7.63 14.40 4.18
C VAL A 154 -7.48 13.58 5.46
N LEU A 155 -8.54 12.88 5.89
CA LEU A 155 -8.50 11.99 7.05
C LEU A 155 -7.60 10.77 6.78
N ALA A 156 -7.62 10.24 5.55
CA ALA A 156 -6.77 9.13 5.15
C ALA A 156 -5.28 9.49 5.30
N GLY A 157 -4.89 10.69 4.88
CA GLY A 157 -3.52 11.18 5.05
C GLY A 157 -3.05 11.20 6.51
N ILE A 158 -3.93 11.63 7.43
CA ILE A 158 -3.64 11.62 8.88
C ILE A 158 -3.47 10.18 9.38
N SER A 159 -4.39 9.28 9.01
CA SER A 159 -4.31 7.85 9.38
C SER A 159 -3.02 7.21 8.89
N THR A 160 -2.67 7.41 7.63
CA THR A 160 -1.45 6.89 7.01
C THR A 160 -0.20 7.39 7.73
N GLU A 161 -0.12 8.70 8.05
CA GLU A 161 1.02 9.25 8.80
C GLU A 161 1.15 8.61 10.20
N GLY A 162 0.04 8.35 10.88
CA GLY A 162 0.03 7.67 12.17
C GLY A 162 0.52 6.22 12.06
N ILE A 163 0.02 5.47 11.08
CA ILE A 163 0.46 4.09 10.81
C ILE A 163 1.95 4.05 10.46
N GLU A 164 2.44 4.97 9.64
CA GLU A 164 3.87 5.08 9.31
C GLU A 164 4.74 5.35 10.54
N LYS A 165 4.24 6.13 11.50
CA LYS A 165 4.95 6.36 12.77
C LYS A 165 4.99 5.10 13.62
N MET A 166 3.90 4.33 13.71
CA MET A 166 3.90 3.03 14.39
C MET A 166 4.87 2.05 13.70
N ALA A 167 4.91 2.04 12.36
CA ALA A 167 5.86 1.21 11.61
C ALA A 167 7.33 1.57 11.92
N LYS A 168 7.63 2.87 12.09
CA LYS A 168 8.96 3.33 12.52
C LYS A 168 9.27 2.89 13.95
N VAL A 169 8.31 2.91 14.87
CA VAL A 169 8.49 2.40 16.24
C VAL A 169 8.87 0.92 16.21
N MET A 170 8.15 0.09 15.46
CA MET A 170 8.48 -1.32 15.29
C MET A 170 9.90 -1.54 14.74
N MET A 171 10.33 -0.71 13.78
CA MET A 171 11.65 -0.83 13.15
C MET A 171 12.81 -0.38 14.07
N VAL A 172 12.60 0.65 14.90
CA VAL A 172 13.67 1.32 15.66
C VAL A 172 13.69 0.92 17.13
N SER A 173 12.53 0.88 17.77
CA SER A 173 12.35 0.65 19.20
C SER A 173 11.76 -0.73 19.49
N GLY A 174 11.32 -1.44 18.46
CA GLY A 174 10.53 -2.65 18.59
C GLY A 174 11.33 -3.85 19.06
N SER A 175 10.62 -4.77 19.70
CA SER A 175 11.09 -6.13 19.98
C SER A 175 11.14 -7.00 18.71
N GLY A 176 10.75 -6.45 17.55
CA GLY A 176 10.54 -7.14 16.28
C GLY A 176 9.18 -7.87 16.19
N LYS A 177 8.26 -7.65 17.14
CA LYS A 177 6.94 -8.31 17.14
C LYS A 177 5.95 -7.54 16.29
N GLN A 178 5.74 -8.02 15.07
CA GLN A 178 4.76 -7.49 14.12
C GLN A 178 3.33 -7.38 14.70
N ASP A 179 2.98 -8.19 15.71
CA ASP A 179 1.65 -8.26 16.29
C ASP A 179 1.22 -6.96 16.99
N THR A 180 2.13 -6.26 17.68
CA THR A 180 1.82 -5.00 18.38
C THR A 180 1.43 -3.93 17.38
N TYR A 181 2.31 -3.63 16.43
CA TYR A 181 2.06 -2.70 15.35
C TYR A 181 0.75 -3.01 14.61
N ASN A 182 0.54 -4.26 14.20
CA ASN A 182 -0.66 -4.64 13.45
C ASN A 182 -1.93 -4.33 14.26
N ALA A 183 -1.92 -4.58 15.57
CA ALA A 183 -3.05 -4.32 16.45
C ALA A 183 -3.34 -2.82 16.61
N TYR A 184 -2.31 -1.98 16.76
CA TYR A 184 -2.50 -0.52 16.91
C TYR A 184 -2.81 0.18 15.58
N ALA A 185 -2.20 -0.25 14.48
CA ALA A 185 -2.51 0.24 13.14
C ALA A 185 -3.96 -0.08 12.75
N ALA A 186 -4.45 -1.28 13.07
CA ALA A 186 -5.85 -1.66 12.86
C ALA A 186 -6.81 -0.75 13.65
N LYS A 187 -6.52 -0.46 14.92
CA LYS A 187 -7.33 0.47 15.72
C LYS A 187 -7.37 1.87 15.12
N LEU A 188 -6.25 2.38 14.60
CA LEU A 188 -6.22 3.69 13.97
C LEU A 188 -7.01 3.69 12.65
N GLN A 189 -6.94 2.60 11.89
CA GLN A 189 -7.75 2.39 10.68
C GLN A 189 -9.26 2.36 11.00
N ASP A 190 -9.66 1.74 12.13
CA ASP A 190 -11.05 1.73 12.58
C ASP A 190 -11.55 3.14 12.90
N VAL A 191 -10.73 3.95 13.60
CA VAL A 191 -11.03 5.36 13.88
C VAL A 191 -11.20 6.14 12.58
N TYR A 192 -10.24 6.02 11.64
CA TYR A 192 -10.34 6.64 10.33
C TYR A 192 -11.63 6.25 9.60
N THR A 193 -11.99 4.97 9.61
CA THR A 193 -13.18 4.46 8.93
C THR A 193 -14.46 5.03 9.54
N ALA A 194 -14.57 5.02 10.87
CA ALA A 194 -15.72 5.56 11.59
C ALA A 194 -15.88 7.07 11.39
N GLU A 195 -14.79 7.82 11.41
CA GLU A 195 -14.82 9.27 11.22
C GLU A 195 -15.08 9.66 9.75
N SER A 196 -14.53 8.92 8.79
CA SER A 196 -14.79 9.12 7.36
C SER A 196 -16.25 8.84 7.00
N GLN A 197 -16.88 7.87 7.66
CA GLN A 197 -18.30 7.59 7.46
C GLN A 197 -19.17 8.81 7.77
N LYS A 198 -18.82 9.63 8.76
CA LYS A 198 -19.58 10.85 9.08
C LYS A 198 -19.55 11.87 7.94
N ILE A 199 -18.45 11.94 7.19
CA ILE A 199 -18.35 12.78 5.98
C ILE A 199 -19.26 12.21 4.88
N MET A 200 -19.22 10.88 4.70
CA MET A 200 -20.07 10.20 3.72
C MET A 200 -21.57 10.30 4.03
N ASP A 201 -21.95 10.27 5.31
CA ASP A 201 -23.33 10.45 5.76
C ASP A 201 -23.81 11.87 5.43
N ASN A 202 -22.98 12.89 5.67
CA ASN A 202 -23.27 14.28 5.29
C ASN A 202 -23.43 14.46 3.77
N TYR A 203 -22.60 13.78 2.98
CA TYR A 203 -22.79 13.69 1.53
C TYR A 203 -24.15 13.08 1.18
N THR A 204 -24.50 11.95 1.78
CA THR A 204 -25.76 11.24 1.49
C THR A 204 -26.96 12.12 1.81
N THR A 205 -26.94 12.85 2.93
CA THR A 205 -27.97 13.86 3.25
C THR A 205 -28.05 14.96 2.19
N SER A 206 -26.92 15.47 1.72
CA SER A 206 -26.87 16.50 0.67
C SER A 206 -27.38 15.98 -0.68
N ALA A 207 -27.09 14.74 -1.02
CA ALA A 207 -27.46 14.11 -2.28
C ALA A 207 -28.96 13.80 -2.36
N ILE A 208 -29.63 13.49 -1.23
CA ILE A 208 -31.08 13.28 -1.19
C ILE A 208 -31.86 14.60 -1.41
N GLY A 209 -31.24 15.75 -1.12
CA GLY A 209 -31.84 17.08 -1.27
C GLY A 209 -31.62 17.75 -2.63
N GLN A 210 -30.87 17.12 -3.55
CA GLN A 210 -30.69 17.55 -4.95
C GLN A 210 -31.78 16.96 -5.84
#